data_AF-A0A2D5YB00-F1
#
_entry.id   AF-A0A2D5YB00-F1
#
_cell.length_a   1.000
_cell.length_b   1.000
_cell.length_c   1.000
_cell.angle_alpha   90.00
_cell.angle_beta   90.00
_cell.angle_gamma   90.00
#
_symmetry.space_group_name_H-M   'P 1'
#
loop_
_entity.id
_entity.type
_entity.pdbx_description
1 polymer ?
#
loop_
_entity_poly.entity_id
_entity_poly.type
_entity_poly.pdbx_seq_one_letter_code
_entity_poly.pdbx_strand_id
1 'polypeptide(L)'
;MKLSKILTYSSTFIICGFLSALPERPQIPLELKPQADAIKASVEAGEITHEEARQKIKELLDENKPELDDNVEEPNSRDFSAELREVNKAVKGSELSLEEAKEKIKAIKEKLAENGDIKRPQRPDKGELSDEVKTQLDGIKEKHEALHAELKENLAELGEDATKAEIKAAAQEFKEANKERFEAIKAEHEAIREELKAARPERPERPQIELSEELQAKVDDLKQKREELHEAQKEMLTTLKDASKEERKEIIEQFKEDNKAKHQEIKETAKALKEEIRDQVETEATRTSDL
;
A
#
# COMPACT_ATOMS: atom_id res chain seq x y z
N MET A 1 9.77 -14.37 16.50
CA MET A 1 10.27 -13.55 15.36
C MET A 1 9.08 -13.07 14.53
N LYS A 2 8.73 -11.80 14.67
CA LYS A 2 7.54 -11.19 14.05
C LYS A 2 7.86 -10.84 12.59
N LEU A 3 7.19 -11.49 11.65
CA LEU A 3 7.28 -11.26 10.21
C LEU A 3 6.67 -9.90 9.86
N SER A 4 7.50 -9.07 9.23
CA SER A 4 7.19 -7.78 8.66
C SER A 4 6.22 -7.91 7.49
N LYS A 5 4.99 -7.43 7.66
CA LYS A 5 4.07 -7.13 6.56
C LYS A 5 4.59 -5.88 5.85
N ILE A 6 5.28 -6.05 4.72
CA ILE A 6 5.59 -4.97 3.79
C ILE A 6 4.30 -4.72 2.99
N LEU A 7 3.55 -3.73 3.43
CA LEU A 7 2.37 -3.22 2.73
C LEU A 7 2.87 -2.40 1.54
N THR A 8 2.75 -2.97 0.33
CA THR A 8 2.96 -2.26 -0.94
C THR A 8 1.87 -1.20 -1.09
N TYR A 9 2.18 0.03 -0.67
CA TYR A 9 1.33 1.20 -0.86
C TYR A 9 1.52 1.70 -2.30
N SER A 10 0.78 1.12 -3.24
CA SER A 10 0.63 1.72 -4.58
C SER A 10 -0.20 2.98 -4.42
N SER A 11 0.44 4.14 -4.52
CA SER A 11 -0.20 5.45 -4.50
C SER A 11 -1.09 5.63 -5.73
N THR A 12 -2.32 5.11 -5.68
CA THR A 12 -3.40 5.54 -6.56
C THR A 12 -3.98 6.84 -6.01
N PHE A 13 -3.49 7.96 -6.53
CA PHE A 13 -4.06 9.28 -6.30
C PHE A 13 -5.42 9.35 -7.03
N ILE A 14 -6.48 8.89 -6.35
CA ILE A 14 -7.86 9.12 -6.77
C ILE A 14 -8.19 10.55 -6.35
N ILE A 15 -8.30 11.44 -7.34
CA ILE A 15 -8.87 12.78 -7.17
C ILE A 15 -10.37 12.57 -6.96
N CYS A 16 -10.81 12.50 -5.71
CA CYS A 16 -12.20 12.78 -5.36
C CYS A 16 -12.31 14.30 -5.16
N GLY A 17 -13.07 14.96 -6.04
CA GLY A 17 -13.57 16.29 -5.77
C GLY A 17 -14.46 16.26 -4.54
N PHE A 18 -13.99 16.89 -3.47
CA PHE A 18 -14.80 17.21 -2.30
C PHE A 18 -14.62 18.70 -2.04
N LEU A 19 -15.46 19.49 -2.71
CA LEU A 19 -15.57 20.92 -2.51
C LEU A 19 -16.42 21.13 -1.25
N SER A 20 -15.76 21.14 -0.10
CA SER A 20 -16.27 21.71 1.13
C SER A 20 -15.15 22.57 1.70
N ALA A 21 -15.44 23.84 1.98
CA ALA A 21 -14.49 24.81 2.52
C ALA A 21 -13.70 24.16 3.67
N LEU A 22 -12.43 23.83 3.40
CA LEU A 22 -11.52 23.37 4.43
C LEU A 22 -11.27 24.58 5.35
N PRO A 23 -11.43 24.45 6.67
CA PRO A 23 -11.00 25.50 7.59
C PRO A 23 -9.53 25.81 7.29
N GLU A 24 -9.19 27.09 7.18
CA GLU A 24 -7.81 27.52 6.94
C GLU A 24 -6.90 26.83 7.94
N ARG A 25 -6.00 25.99 7.45
CA ARG A 25 -5.01 25.35 8.31
C ARG A 25 -4.21 26.47 8.98
N PRO A 26 -3.99 26.43 10.31
CA PRO A 26 -3.13 27.41 10.96
C PRO A 26 -1.80 27.43 10.21
N GLN A 27 -1.46 28.59 9.64
CA GLN A 27 -0.27 28.72 8.83
C GLN A 27 0.93 28.50 9.75
N ILE A 28 1.68 27.42 9.52
CA ILE A 28 2.99 27.24 10.13
C ILE A 28 3.81 28.48 9.76
N PRO A 29 4.37 29.24 10.74
CA PRO A 29 5.15 30.43 10.45
C PRO A 29 6.19 30.15 9.37
N LEU A 30 6.19 30.94 8.29
CA LEU A 30 7.07 30.76 7.12
C LEU A 30 8.57 30.74 7.50
N GLU A 31 8.91 31.25 8.68
CA GLU A 31 10.25 31.33 9.25
C GLU A 31 10.80 30.00 9.76
N LEU A 32 9.97 28.96 9.93
CA LEU A 32 10.40 27.65 10.44
C LEU A 32 11.13 26.78 9.40
N LYS A 33 10.79 26.93 8.11
CA LYS A 33 11.45 26.20 7.01
C LYS A 33 12.96 26.48 6.92
N PRO A 34 13.42 27.74 6.86
CA PRO A 34 14.85 28.01 6.79
C PRO A 34 15.62 27.52 8.03
N GLN A 35 14.99 27.48 9.21
CA GLN A 35 15.61 26.95 10.43
C GLN A 35 15.72 25.41 10.41
N ALA A 36 14.69 24.72 9.91
CA ALA A 36 14.72 23.28 9.70
C ALA A 36 15.75 22.87 8.63
N ASP A 37 15.87 23.66 7.57
CA ASP A 37 16.86 23.45 6.50
C ASP A 37 18.29 23.69 7.01
N ALA A 38 18.51 24.65 7.92
CA ALA A 38 19.80 24.86 8.59
C ALA A 38 20.18 23.71 9.54
N ILE A 39 19.21 23.15 10.27
CA ILE A 39 19.43 21.95 11.09
C ILE A 39 19.77 20.75 10.20
N LYS A 40 19.12 20.63 9.04
CA LYS A 40 19.43 19.57 8.09
C LYS A 40 20.83 19.73 7.48
N ALA A 41 21.22 20.94 7.09
CA ALA A 41 22.54 21.24 6.56
C ALA A 41 23.66 20.96 7.59
N SER A 42 23.42 21.21 8.89
CA SER A 42 24.40 20.91 9.95
C SER A 42 24.50 19.41 10.27
N VAL A 43 23.44 18.62 10.07
CA VAL A 43 23.53 17.14 10.08
C VAL A 43 24.34 16.64 8.88
N GLU A 44 24.09 17.20 7.70
CA GLU A 44 24.79 16.83 6.46
C GLU A 44 26.28 17.23 6.50
N ALA A 45 26.63 18.33 7.18
CA ALA A 45 28.00 18.75 7.45
C ALA A 45 28.69 17.94 8.57
N GLY A 46 27.96 17.06 9.26
CA GLY A 46 28.47 16.23 10.36
C GLY A 46 28.74 17.01 11.66
N GLU A 47 28.25 18.25 11.77
CA GLU A 47 28.45 19.11 12.94
C GLU A 47 27.53 18.74 14.11
N ILE A 48 26.40 18.08 13.82
CA ILE A 48 25.46 17.58 14.83
C ILE A 48 25.02 16.17 14.49
N THR A 49 24.74 15.37 15.53
CA THR A 49 24.22 14.02 15.37
C THR A 49 22.73 14.04 14.99
N HIS A 50 22.26 12.94 14.39
CA HIS A 50 20.85 12.79 14.04
C HIS A 50 19.90 12.86 15.24
N GLU A 51 20.36 12.51 16.44
CA GLU A 51 19.57 12.60 17.68
C GLU A 51 19.46 14.03 18.18
N GLU A 52 20.55 14.80 18.12
CA GLU A 52 20.56 16.24 18.47
C GLU A 52 19.71 17.05 17.50
N ALA A 53 19.74 16.72 16.21
CA ALA A 53 18.88 17.35 15.21
C ALA A 53 17.39 17.10 15.48
N ARG A 54 17.03 15.90 15.94
CA ARG A 54 15.65 15.57 16.33
C ARG A 54 15.20 16.37 17.56
N GLN A 55 16.08 16.56 18.54
CA GLN A 55 15.78 17.37 19.71
C GLN A 55 15.58 18.85 19.32
N LYS A 56 16.48 19.41 18.50
CA LYS A 56 16.36 20.79 18.01
C LYS A 56 15.10 21.04 17.18
N ILE A 57 14.74 20.10 16.30
CA ILE A 57 13.48 20.20 15.53
C ILE A 57 12.26 20.11 16.44
N LYS A 58 12.33 19.27 17.49
CA LYS A 58 11.24 19.15 18.46
C LYS A 58 11.04 20.43 19.27
N GLU A 59 12.13 21.03 19.77
CA GLU A 59 12.08 22.32 20.47
C GLU A 59 11.49 23.43 19.59
N LEU A 60 11.94 23.54 18.33
CA LEU A 60 11.39 24.52 17.39
C LEU A 60 9.87 24.36 17.16
N LEU A 61 9.37 23.12 17.16
CA LEU A 61 7.94 22.83 17.02
C LEU A 61 7.15 23.10 18.31
N ASP A 62 7.75 22.85 19.47
CA ASP A 62 7.12 23.10 20.77
C ASP A 62 7.05 24.61 21.06
N GLU A 63 8.06 25.40 20.67
CA GLU A 63 8.10 26.86 20.81
C GLU A 63 7.14 27.59 19.86
N ASN A 64 6.92 27.05 18.66
CA ASN A 64 6.04 27.65 17.65
C ASN A 64 4.70 26.92 17.53
N LYS A 65 4.32 26.21 18.58
CA LYS A 65 3.05 25.51 18.65
C LYS A 65 1.93 26.54 18.69
N PRO A 66 1.01 26.58 17.70
CA PRO A 66 -0.08 27.55 17.73
C PRO A 66 -0.97 27.28 18.96
N GLU A 67 -1.35 28.36 19.66
CA GLU A 67 -2.41 28.28 20.67
C GLU A 67 -3.71 27.88 19.96
N LEU A 68 -4.19 26.68 20.27
CA LEU A 68 -5.49 26.21 19.79
C LEU A 68 -6.55 26.79 20.73
N ASP A 69 -7.46 27.58 20.18
CA ASP A 69 -8.71 27.93 20.87
C ASP A 69 -9.52 26.64 21.07
N ASP A 70 -9.76 26.29 22.33
CA ASP A 70 -10.50 25.09 22.75
C ASP A 70 -11.95 25.08 22.23
N ASN A 71 -12.45 26.16 21.61
CA ASN A 71 -13.79 26.26 21.03
C ASN A 71 -13.85 26.14 19.50
N VAL A 72 -12.76 25.79 18.81
CA VAL A 72 -12.83 25.42 17.39
C VAL A 72 -13.25 23.96 17.31
N GLU A 73 -14.53 23.71 17.00
CA GLU A 73 -14.98 22.38 16.57
C GLU A 73 -14.17 21.96 15.34
N GLU A 74 -13.17 21.13 15.57
CA GLU A 74 -12.40 20.50 14.51
C GLU A 74 -13.31 19.57 13.71
N PRO A 75 -13.17 19.49 12.38
CA PRO A 75 -14.02 18.63 11.57
C PRO A 75 -13.82 17.16 12.00
N ASN A 76 -14.90 16.55 12.52
CA ASN A 76 -15.14 15.16 12.99
C ASN A 76 -14.32 14.05 12.28
N SER A 77 -13.00 14.03 12.43
CA SER A 77 -12.14 13.03 11.80
C SER A 77 -11.02 12.52 12.71
N ARG A 78 -10.91 13.10 13.92
CA ARG A 78 -9.87 12.75 14.90
C ARG A 78 -10.21 11.57 15.81
N ASP A 79 -11.48 11.23 15.98
CA ASP A 79 -11.91 10.16 16.89
C ASP A 79 -11.45 8.77 16.45
N PHE A 80 -11.47 8.50 15.13
CA PHE A 80 -11.07 7.20 14.58
C PHE A 80 -9.61 6.85 14.90
N SER A 81 -8.71 7.82 14.74
CA SER A 81 -7.26 7.60 14.86
C SER A 81 -6.84 7.43 16.33
N ALA A 82 -7.55 8.09 17.25
CA ALA A 82 -7.34 7.98 18.69
C ALA A 82 -7.77 6.61 19.22
N GLU A 83 -9.01 6.19 18.96
CA GLU A 83 -9.53 4.89 19.42
C GLU A 83 -8.74 3.72 18.80
N LEU A 84 -8.36 3.80 17.53
CA LEU A 84 -7.49 2.80 16.90
C LEU A 84 -6.11 2.73 17.53
N ARG A 85 -5.54 3.88 17.95
CA ARG A 85 -4.25 3.90 18.65
C ARG A 85 -4.34 3.21 20.00
N GLU A 86 -5.44 3.38 20.72
CA GLU A 86 -5.65 2.73 22.02
C GLU A 86 -5.80 1.22 21.88
N VAL A 87 -6.60 0.74 20.93
CA VAL A 87 -6.70 -0.70 20.65
C VAL A 87 -5.33 -1.28 20.28
N ASN A 88 -4.55 -0.59 19.44
CA ASN A 88 -3.20 -1.04 19.08
C ASN A 88 -2.20 -0.99 20.25
N LYS A 89 -2.32 -0.02 21.17
CA LYS A 89 -1.50 0.04 22.39
C LYS A 89 -1.82 -1.13 23.31
N ALA A 90 -3.10 -1.45 23.52
CA ALA A 90 -3.51 -2.56 24.37
C ALA A 90 -3.09 -3.94 23.81
N VAL A 91 -3.15 -4.13 22.47
CA VAL A 91 -2.59 -5.33 21.82
C VAL A 91 -1.06 -5.41 22.01
N LYS A 92 -0.36 -4.27 21.91
CA LYS A 92 1.10 -4.22 22.16
C LYS A 92 1.45 -4.46 23.63
N GLY A 93 0.57 -4.04 24.55
CA GLY A 93 0.67 -4.28 25.99
C GLY A 93 0.26 -5.70 26.42
N SER A 94 -0.22 -6.54 25.49
CA SER A 94 -0.80 -7.86 25.79
C SER A 94 -2.06 -7.83 26.67
N GLU A 95 -2.69 -6.65 26.80
CA GLU A 95 -3.93 -6.43 27.56
C GLU A 95 -5.18 -6.79 26.75
N LEU A 96 -5.04 -6.93 25.43
CA LEU A 96 -6.09 -7.31 24.50
C LEU A 96 -5.59 -8.39 23.54
N SER A 97 -6.38 -9.45 23.33
CA SER A 97 -6.06 -10.47 22.33
C SER A 97 -6.25 -9.94 20.91
N LEU A 98 -5.60 -10.60 19.93
CA LEU A 98 -5.67 -10.20 18.53
C LEU A 98 -7.09 -10.32 17.96
N GLU A 99 -7.88 -11.30 18.40
CA GLU A 99 -9.26 -11.47 17.94
C GLU A 99 -10.19 -10.39 18.53
N GLU A 100 -10.05 -10.09 19.83
CA GLU A 100 -10.82 -9.01 20.47
C GLU A 100 -10.49 -7.63 19.88
N ALA A 101 -9.23 -7.41 19.51
CA ALA A 101 -8.82 -6.19 18.85
C ALA A 101 -9.43 -6.04 17.45
N LYS A 102 -9.56 -7.13 16.69
CA LYS A 102 -10.24 -7.10 15.38
C LYS A 102 -11.71 -6.72 15.53
N GLU A 103 -12.40 -7.29 16.49
CA GLU A 103 -13.82 -6.98 16.75
C GLU A 103 -14.00 -5.52 17.19
N LYS A 104 -13.14 -5.01 18.10
CA LYS A 104 -13.16 -3.59 18.50
C LYS A 104 -12.89 -2.66 17.32
N ILE A 105 -11.89 -2.95 16.49
CA ILE A 105 -11.59 -2.17 15.28
C ILE A 105 -12.75 -2.20 14.29
N LYS A 106 -13.44 -3.34 14.15
CA LYS A 106 -14.61 -3.49 13.28
C LYS A 106 -15.77 -2.62 13.79
N ALA A 107 -16.08 -2.67 15.08
CA ALA A 107 -17.12 -1.86 15.69
C ALA A 107 -16.84 -0.35 15.55
N ILE A 108 -15.60 0.09 15.75
CA ILE A 108 -15.19 1.49 15.53
C ILE A 108 -15.45 1.90 14.07
N LYS A 109 -15.08 1.04 13.10
CA LYS A 109 -15.27 1.29 11.67
C LYS A 109 -16.74 1.24 11.22
N GLU A 110 -17.61 0.56 11.96
CA GLU A 110 -19.05 0.50 11.71
C GLU A 110 -19.72 1.77 12.24
N LYS A 111 -19.43 2.16 13.49
CA LYS A 111 -19.91 3.44 14.07
C LYS A 111 -19.59 4.65 13.19
N LEU A 112 -18.36 4.71 12.67
CA LEU A 112 -17.94 5.81 11.79
C LEU A 112 -18.52 5.74 10.37
N ALA A 113 -18.94 4.55 9.94
CA ALA A 113 -19.69 4.41 8.69
C ALA A 113 -21.15 4.84 8.86
N GLU A 114 -21.75 4.54 10.02
CA GLU A 114 -23.11 4.97 10.39
C GLU A 114 -23.20 6.50 10.59
N ASN A 115 -22.18 7.10 11.20
CA ASN A 115 -22.11 8.55 11.40
C ASN A 115 -21.78 9.34 10.12
N GLY A 116 -21.45 8.67 9.02
CA GLY A 116 -21.14 9.31 7.73
C GLY A 116 -19.73 9.89 7.59
N ASP A 117 -18.91 9.82 8.65
CA ASP A 117 -17.51 10.29 8.68
C ASP A 117 -16.58 9.46 7.78
N ILE A 118 -17.00 8.23 7.45
CA ILE A 118 -16.35 7.37 6.48
C ILE A 118 -17.33 7.08 5.34
N LYS A 119 -17.23 7.83 4.24
CA LYS A 119 -17.83 7.44 2.95
C LYS A 119 -17.11 6.20 2.43
N ARG A 120 -17.62 5.01 2.75
CA ARG A 120 -17.17 3.78 2.08
C ARG A 120 -17.59 3.88 0.62
N PRO A 121 -16.66 3.90 -0.36
CA PRO A 121 -17.06 3.83 -1.75
C PRO A 121 -17.88 2.54 -1.93
N GLN A 122 -19.14 2.68 -2.35
CA GLN A 122 -19.95 1.53 -2.72
C GLN A 122 -19.24 0.86 -3.89
N ARG A 123 -18.77 -0.36 -3.66
CA ARG A 123 -18.22 -1.16 -4.75
C ARG A 123 -19.38 -1.49 -5.68
N PRO A 124 -19.17 -1.41 -7.00
CA PRO A 124 -20.12 -2.00 -7.94
C PRO A 124 -20.42 -3.44 -7.52
N ASP A 125 -21.69 -3.82 -7.52
CA ASP A 125 -22.08 -5.19 -7.25
C ASP A 125 -21.38 -6.10 -8.24
N LYS A 126 -20.51 -6.96 -7.71
CA LYS A 126 -19.98 -8.06 -8.49
C LYS A 126 -21.14 -9.04 -8.61
N GLY A 127 -21.68 -9.21 -9.81
CA GLY A 127 -22.71 -10.22 -10.07
C GLY A 127 -22.30 -11.57 -9.47
N GLU A 128 -23.29 -12.34 -9.01
CA GLU A 128 -23.03 -13.63 -8.40
C GLU A 128 -22.29 -14.56 -9.38
N LEU A 129 -21.28 -15.26 -8.86
CA LEU A 129 -20.60 -16.32 -9.62
C LEU A 129 -21.62 -17.41 -9.96
N SER A 130 -21.46 -18.05 -11.13
CA SER A 130 -22.26 -19.23 -11.46
C SER A 130 -22.05 -20.33 -10.41
N ASP A 131 -23.07 -21.16 -10.19
CA ASP A 131 -23.00 -22.25 -9.22
C ASP A 131 -21.93 -23.29 -9.59
N GLU A 132 -21.64 -23.43 -10.88
CA GLU A 132 -20.53 -24.23 -11.41
C GLU A 132 -19.17 -23.70 -10.92
N VAL A 133 -18.90 -22.40 -11.08
CA VAL A 133 -17.64 -21.77 -10.64
C VAL A 133 -17.50 -21.80 -9.11
N LYS A 134 -18.62 -21.62 -8.37
CA LYS A 134 -18.61 -21.77 -6.91
C LYS A 134 -18.18 -23.18 -6.50
N THR A 135 -18.75 -24.20 -7.13
CA THR A 135 -18.42 -25.61 -6.86
C THR A 135 -16.95 -25.92 -7.16
N GLN A 136 -16.42 -25.40 -8.28
CA GLN A 136 -15.00 -25.55 -8.61
C GLN A 136 -14.08 -24.87 -7.58
N LEU A 137 -14.44 -23.67 -7.11
CA LEU A 137 -13.70 -22.96 -6.06
C LEU A 137 -13.74 -23.70 -4.72
N ASP A 138 -14.88 -24.26 -4.34
CA ASP A 138 -15.01 -25.06 -3.13
C ASP A 138 -14.14 -26.33 -3.21
N GLY A 139 -14.13 -27.01 -4.36
CA GLY A 139 -13.24 -28.15 -4.60
C GLY A 139 -11.75 -27.80 -4.50
N ILE A 140 -11.33 -26.64 -5.01
CA ILE A 140 -9.96 -26.15 -4.83
C ILE A 140 -9.66 -25.86 -3.35
N LYS A 141 -10.60 -25.25 -2.64
CA LYS A 141 -10.46 -24.95 -1.21
C LYS A 141 -10.28 -26.23 -0.40
N GLU A 142 -11.08 -27.26 -0.66
CA GLU A 142 -10.94 -28.58 -0.02
C GLU A 142 -9.56 -29.20 -0.28
N LYS A 143 -9.05 -29.13 -1.52
CA LYS A 143 -7.69 -29.60 -1.86
C LYS A 143 -6.61 -28.84 -1.09
N HIS A 144 -6.77 -27.53 -0.92
CA HIS A 144 -5.85 -26.71 -0.14
C HIS A 144 -5.91 -27.03 1.35
N GLU A 145 -7.11 -27.22 1.91
CA GLU A 145 -7.32 -27.62 3.30
C GLU A 145 -6.73 -29.00 3.59
N ALA A 146 -6.90 -29.97 2.69
CA ALA A 146 -6.30 -31.30 2.80
C ALA A 146 -4.76 -31.23 2.83
N LEU A 147 -4.13 -30.50 1.90
CA LEU A 147 -2.67 -30.31 1.91
C LEU A 147 -2.18 -29.60 3.18
N HIS A 148 -2.96 -28.67 3.71
CA HIS A 148 -2.62 -27.99 4.97
C HIS A 148 -2.72 -28.92 6.19
N ALA A 149 -3.73 -29.80 6.21
CA ALA A 149 -3.89 -30.80 7.25
C ALA A 149 -2.74 -31.81 7.23
N GLU A 150 -2.39 -32.33 6.04
CA GLU A 150 -1.25 -33.23 5.85
C GLU A 150 0.07 -32.59 6.26
N LEU A 151 0.31 -31.31 5.91
CA LEU A 151 1.50 -30.60 6.37
C LEU A 151 1.52 -30.46 7.89
N LYS A 152 0.36 -30.17 8.51
CA LYS A 152 0.25 -30.03 9.96
C LYS A 152 0.56 -31.36 10.67
N GLU A 153 0.07 -32.48 10.14
CA GLU A 153 0.39 -33.82 10.65
C GLU A 153 1.90 -34.12 10.52
N ASN A 154 2.49 -33.90 9.34
CA ASN A 154 3.93 -34.09 9.13
C ASN A 154 4.78 -33.21 10.07
N LEU A 155 4.35 -31.98 10.35
CA LEU A 155 5.06 -31.13 11.30
C LEU A 155 4.86 -31.55 12.76
N ALA A 156 3.72 -32.17 13.10
CA ALA A 156 3.47 -32.69 14.44
C ALA A 156 4.34 -33.92 14.75
N GLU A 157 4.72 -34.71 13.75
CA GLU A 157 5.64 -35.85 13.89
C GLU A 157 7.04 -35.44 14.39
N LEU A 158 7.45 -34.18 14.16
CA LEU A 158 8.73 -33.65 14.65
C LEU A 158 8.73 -33.41 16.17
N GLY A 159 7.56 -33.35 16.81
CA GLY A 159 7.40 -33.07 18.25
C GLY A 159 7.48 -31.58 18.61
N GLU A 160 7.05 -31.24 19.83
CA GLU A 160 6.98 -29.85 20.32
C GLU A 160 8.36 -29.20 20.52
N ASP A 161 9.41 -30.01 20.68
CA ASP A 161 10.79 -29.56 20.87
C ASP A 161 11.56 -29.34 19.55
N ALA A 162 10.92 -29.56 18.41
CA ALA A 162 11.55 -29.42 17.09
C ALA A 162 12.11 -28.01 16.88
N THR A 163 13.35 -27.93 16.41
CA THR A 163 13.97 -26.65 16.13
C THR A 163 13.33 -25.99 14.92
N LYS A 164 13.41 -24.66 14.86
CA LYS A 164 12.90 -23.89 13.72
C LYS A 164 13.55 -24.29 12.39
N ALA A 165 14.80 -24.79 12.42
CA ALA A 165 15.50 -25.26 11.24
C ALA A 165 14.90 -26.59 10.73
N GLU A 166 14.63 -27.54 11.63
CA GLU A 166 14.00 -28.83 11.31
C GLU A 166 12.58 -28.65 10.78
N ILE A 167 11.76 -27.81 11.43
CA ILE A 167 10.41 -27.45 10.96
C ILE A 167 10.47 -26.87 9.54
N LYS A 168 11.45 -26.01 9.26
CA LYS A 168 11.62 -25.42 7.92
C LYS A 168 12.03 -26.47 6.89
N ALA A 169 12.96 -27.36 7.23
CA ALA A 169 13.40 -28.43 6.34
C ALA A 169 12.24 -29.38 6.00
N ALA A 170 11.51 -29.87 7.00
CA ALA A 170 10.35 -30.75 6.78
C ALA A 170 9.24 -30.07 5.94
N ALA A 171 8.99 -28.78 6.17
CA ALA A 171 8.02 -28.03 5.34
C ALA A 171 8.50 -27.85 3.89
N GLN A 172 9.81 -27.73 3.66
CA GLN A 172 10.39 -27.67 2.31
C GLN A 172 10.30 -29.04 1.61
N GLU A 173 10.67 -30.11 2.31
CA GLU A 173 10.55 -31.48 1.79
C GLU A 173 9.10 -31.84 1.46
N PHE A 174 8.15 -31.51 2.34
CA PHE A 174 6.72 -31.70 2.07
C PHE A 174 6.28 -30.93 0.82
N LYS A 175 6.75 -29.69 0.66
CA LYS A 175 6.42 -28.87 -0.51
C LYS A 175 7.00 -29.44 -1.80
N GLU A 176 8.20 -30.00 -1.76
CA GLU A 176 8.83 -30.65 -2.91
C GLU A 176 8.14 -31.97 -3.26
N ALA A 177 7.82 -32.80 -2.27
CA ALA A 177 7.09 -34.05 -2.45
C ALA A 177 5.68 -33.83 -3.02
N ASN A 178 5.02 -32.74 -2.64
CA ASN A 178 3.67 -32.38 -3.10
C ASN A 178 3.66 -31.35 -4.24
N LYS A 179 4.81 -31.11 -4.89
CA LYS A 179 4.94 -30.08 -5.94
C LYS A 179 3.87 -30.23 -7.03
N GLU A 180 3.63 -31.45 -7.50
CA GLU A 180 2.62 -31.73 -8.53
C GLU A 180 1.20 -31.37 -8.08
N ARG A 181 0.85 -31.64 -6.82
CA ARG A 181 -0.46 -31.26 -6.24
C ARG A 181 -0.62 -29.75 -6.14
N PHE A 182 0.45 -29.03 -5.76
CA PHE A 182 0.43 -27.57 -5.73
C PHE A 182 0.31 -26.96 -7.14
N GLU A 183 1.02 -27.52 -8.13
CA GLU A 183 0.90 -27.06 -9.52
C GLU A 183 -0.48 -27.38 -10.10
N ALA A 184 -1.08 -28.53 -9.78
CA ALA A 184 -2.45 -28.86 -10.18
C ALA A 184 -3.47 -27.86 -9.61
N ILE A 185 -3.38 -27.53 -8.31
CA ILE A 185 -4.24 -26.51 -7.68
C ILE A 185 -4.09 -25.15 -8.35
N LYS A 186 -2.86 -24.73 -8.68
CA LYS A 186 -2.60 -23.48 -9.41
C LYS A 186 -3.22 -23.49 -10.80
N ALA A 187 -3.08 -24.60 -11.53
CA ALA A 187 -3.62 -24.74 -12.87
C ALA A 187 -5.16 -24.67 -12.86
N GLU A 188 -5.82 -25.31 -11.87
CA GLU A 188 -7.27 -25.20 -11.69
C GLU A 188 -7.70 -23.77 -11.35
N HIS A 189 -6.97 -23.07 -10.48
CA HIS A 189 -7.23 -21.66 -10.18
C HIS A 189 -7.09 -20.76 -11.42
N GLU A 190 -6.07 -21.00 -12.25
CA GLU A 190 -5.85 -20.22 -13.48
C GLU A 190 -6.93 -20.51 -14.53
N ALA A 191 -7.39 -21.77 -14.63
CA ALA A 191 -8.50 -22.13 -15.51
C ALA A 191 -9.78 -21.37 -15.14
N ILE A 192 -10.15 -21.35 -13.85
CA ILE A 192 -11.31 -20.56 -13.37
C ILE A 192 -11.11 -19.07 -13.65
N ARG A 193 -9.89 -18.56 -13.45
CA ARG A 193 -9.58 -17.15 -13.69
C ARG A 193 -9.77 -16.77 -15.16
N GLU A 194 -9.31 -17.59 -16.10
CA GLU A 194 -9.49 -17.34 -17.52
C GLU A 194 -10.94 -17.55 -17.97
N GLU A 195 -11.68 -18.51 -17.39
CA GLU A 195 -13.13 -18.65 -17.60
C GLU A 195 -13.88 -17.40 -17.17
N LEU A 196 -13.61 -16.88 -15.96
CA LEU A 196 -14.24 -15.67 -15.45
C LEU A 196 -13.86 -14.41 -16.25
N LYS A 197 -12.64 -14.40 -16.81
CA LYS A 197 -12.19 -13.32 -17.68
C LYS A 197 -12.89 -13.36 -19.04
N ALA A 198 -13.12 -14.56 -19.59
CA ALA A 198 -13.88 -14.75 -20.83
C ALA A 198 -15.37 -14.43 -20.64
N ALA A 199 -15.95 -14.75 -19.48
CA ALA A 199 -17.33 -14.42 -19.14
C ALA A 199 -17.54 -12.94 -18.75
N ARG A 200 -16.46 -12.15 -18.63
CA ARG A 200 -16.54 -10.76 -18.22
C ARG A 200 -17.19 -9.93 -19.33
N PRO A 201 -18.25 -9.14 -19.04
CA PRO A 201 -18.84 -8.27 -20.04
C PRO A 201 -17.79 -7.28 -20.58
N GLU A 202 -17.85 -7.00 -21.88
CA GLU A 202 -16.97 -6.03 -22.50
C GLU A 202 -17.08 -4.69 -21.77
N ARG A 203 -15.93 -4.17 -21.39
CA ARG A 203 -15.87 -2.88 -20.72
C ARG A 203 -16.30 -1.83 -21.74
N PRO A 204 -17.29 -0.97 -21.43
CA PRO A 204 -17.64 0.11 -22.33
C PRO A 204 -16.37 0.91 -22.65
N GLU A 205 -16.19 1.24 -23.93
CA GLU A 205 -15.05 2.04 -24.35
C GLU A 205 -15.06 3.36 -23.60
N ARG A 206 -13.94 3.67 -22.95
CA ARG A 206 -13.75 5.01 -22.40
C ARG A 206 -13.71 5.97 -23.59
N PRO A 207 -14.39 7.12 -23.55
CA PRO A 207 -14.30 8.11 -24.62
C PRO A 207 -12.84 8.36 -24.97
N GLN A 208 -12.49 8.14 -26.22
CA GLN A 208 -11.15 8.37 -26.72
C GLN A 208 -10.95 9.89 -26.73
N ILE A 209 -10.00 10.32 -25.92
CA ILE A 209 -9.48 11.67 -26.02
C ILE A 209 -8.45 11.62 -27.15
N GLU A 210 -8.72 12.33 -28.24
CA GLU A 210 -7.74 12.49 -29.33
C GLU A 210 -6.59 13.37 -28.82
N LEU A 211 -5.53 12.72 -28.32
CA LEU A 211 -4.27 13.37 -28.00
C LEU A 211 -3.54 13.71 -29.30
N SER A 212 -2.75 14.79 -29.29
CA SER A 212 -1.83 15.05 -30.40
C SER A 212 -0.82 13.91 -30.54
N GLU A 213 -0.29 13.67 -31.76
CA GLU A 213 0.71 12.62 -32.00
C GLU A 213 1.94 12.76 -31.08
N GLU A 214 2.33 14.00 -30.77
CA GLU A 214 3.43 14.31 -29.85
C GLU A 214 3.09 13.92 -28.40
N LEU A 215 1.87 14.19 -27.93
CA LEU A 215 1.43 13.80 -26.59
C LEU A 215 1.29 12.29 -26.44
N GLN A 216 0.79 11.62 -27.49
CA GLN A 216 0.71 10.17 -27.51
C GLN A 216 2.10 9.53 -27.43
N ALA A 217 3.09 10.07 -28.16
CA ALA A 217 4.48 9.61 -28.05
C ALA A 217 5.06 9.78 -26.64
N LYS A 218 4.80 10.92 -25.97
CA LYS A 218 5.22 11.14 -24.57
C LYS A 218 4.51 10.19 -23.59
N VAL A 219 3.24 9.86 -23.84
CA VAL A 219 2.48 8.88 -23.02
C VAL A 219 3.14 7.50 -23.14
N ASP A 220 3.49 7.08 -24.34
CA ASP A 220 4.05 5.76 -24.59
C ASP A 220 5.50 5.63 -24.11
N ASP A 221 6.33 6.67 -24.25
CA ASP A 221 7.67 6.74 -23.62
C ASP A 221 7.57 6.58 -22.09
N LEU A 222 6.60 7.26 -21.47
CA LEU A 222 6.39 7.18 -20.04
C LEU A 222 5.90 5.79 -19.58
N LYS A 223 5.08 5.11 -20.40
CA LYS A 223 4.70 3.71 -20.14
C LYS A 223 5.93 2.80 -20.19
N GLN A 224 6.75 2.93 -21.23
CA GLN A 224 7.96 2.13 -21.38
C GLN A 224 8.91 2.31 -20.18
N LYS A 225 9.18 3.55 -19.76
CA LYS A 225 10.00 3.84 -18.56
C LYS A 225 9.45 3.21 -17.28
N ARG A 226 8.12 3.13 -17.13
CA ARG A 226 7.49 2.46 -15.99
C ARG A 226 7.63 0.94 -16.06
N GLU A 227 7.50 0.35 -17.24
CA GLU A 227 7.66 -1.09 -17.46
C GLU A 227 9.10 -1.53 -17.18
N GLU A 228 10.10 -0.78 -17.66
CA GLU A 228 11.51 -1.03 -17.39
C GLU A 228 11.83 -1.01 -15.88
N LEU A 229 11.28 -0.02 -15.15
CA LEU A 229 11.45 0.06 -13.70
C LEU A 229 10.76 -1.12 -12.98
N HIS A 230 9.60 -1.55 -13.47
CA HIS A 230 8.88 -2.67 -12.90
C HIS A 230 9.64 -4.00 -13.10
N GLU A 231 10.21 -4.24 -14.29
CA GLU A 231 11.04 -5.43 -14.51
C GLU A 231 12.32 -5.38 -13.67
N ALA A 232 12.99 -4.23 -13.56
CA ALA A 232 14.15 -4.08 -12.66
C ALA A 232 13.78 -4.38 -11.19
N GLN A 233 12.60 -3.95 -10.74
CA GLN A 233 12.10 -4.29 -9.41
C GLN A 233 11.85 -5.79 -9.24
N LYS A 234 11.30 -6.44 -10.26
CA LYS A 234 11.03 -7.88 -10.26
C LYS A 234 12.34 -8.68 -10.22
N GLU A 235 13.35 -8.29 -10.97
CA GLU A 235 14.69 -8.87 -10.91
C GLU A 235 15.29 -8.73 -9.52
N MET A 236 15.25 -7.53 -8.92
CA MET A 236 15.66 -7.33 -7.53
C MET A 236 14.88 -8.25 -6.56
N LEU A 237 13.57 -8.41 -6.74
CA LEU A 237 12.78 -9.32 -5.90
C LEU A 237 13.20 -10.79 -6.06
N THR A 238 13.69 -11.20 -7.23
CA THR A 238 14.22 -12.55 -7.41
C THR A 238 15.55 -12.74 -6.67
N THR A 239 16.46 -11.77 -6.73
CA THR A 239 17.75 -11.86 -6.01
C THR A 239 17.57 -11.85 -4.49
N LEU A 240 16.54 -11.16 -3.99
CA LEU A 240 16.21 -11.12 -2.57
C LEU A 240 15.67 -12.44 -2.00
N LYS A 241 15.28 -13.44 -2.81
CA LYS A 241 14.64 -14.67 -2.30
C LYS A 241 15.56 -15.45 -1.37
N ASP A 242 16.83 -15.58 -1.75
CA ASP A 242 17.82 -16.40 -1.04
C ASP A 242 18.81 -15.58 -0.21
N ALA A 243 18.76 -14.25 -0.32
CA ALA A 243 19.63 -13.34 0.42
C ALA A 243 19.37 -13.33 1.94
N SER A 244 20.45 -13.19 2.71
CA SER A 244 20.43 -12.96 4.16
C SER A 244 19.87 -11.57 4.51
N LYS A 245 19.62 -11.31 5.79
CA LYS A 245 18.98 -10.05 6.22
C LYS A 245 19.82 -8.81 5.89
N GLU A 246 21.14 -8.89 6.04
CA GLU A 246 22.06 -7.79 5.76
C GLU A 246 22.22 -7.59 4.24
N GLU A 247 22.39 -8.66 3.47
CA GLU A 247 22.44 -8.60 1.99
C GLU A 247 21.14 -8.03 1.40
N ARG A 248 19.97 -8.39 1.96
CA ARG A 248 18.69 -7.79 1.54
C ARG A 248 18.67 -6.28 1.73
N LYS A 249 19.27 -5.77 2.81
CA LYS A 249 19.31 -4.34 3.10
C LYS A 249 20.19 -3.62 2.10
N GLU A 250 21.38 -4.14 1.82
CA GLU A 250 22.31 -3.60 0.83
C GLU A 250 21.71 -3.60 -0.58
N ILE A 251 21.13 -4.72 -1.02
CA ILE A 251 20.47 -4.82 -2.35
C ILE A 251 19.34 -3.80 -2.48
N ILE A 252 18.55 -3.59 -1.43
CA ILE A 252 17.44 -2.62 -1.44
C ILE A 252 17.96 -1.17 -1.44
N GLU A 253 19.04 -0.87 -0.70
CA GLU A 253 19.66 0.46 -0.69
C GLU A 253 20.26 0.79 -2.06
N GLN A 254 21.02 -0.14 -2.64
CA GLN A 254 21.58 0.02 -3.99
C GLN A 254 20.49 0.21 -5.04
N PHE A 255 19.44 -0.62 -5.03
CA PHE A 255 18.32 -0.48 -5.97
C PHE A 255 17.63 0.88 -5.85
N LYS A 256 17.45 1.40 -4.62
CA LYS A 256 16.85 2.72 -4.39
C LYS A 256 17.74 3.84 -4.91
N GLU A 257 19.05 3.74 -4.71
CA GLU A 257 20.00 4.74 -5.18
C GLU A 257 20.07 4.76 -6.71
N ASP A 258 20.24 3.59 -7.34
CA ASP A 258 20.35 3.42 -8.79
C ASP A 258 19.08 3.89 -9.53
N ASN A 259 17.91 3.70 -8.92
CA ASN A 259 16.61 4.04 -9.54
C ASN A 259 16.03 5.36 -9.04
N LYS A 260 16.71 6.10 -8.17
CA LYS A 260 16.24 7.38 -7.63
C LYS A 260 15.95 8.39 -8.73
N ALA A 261 16.90 8.55 -9.66
CA ALA A 261 16.78 9.47 -10.79
C ALA A 261 15.62 9.08 -11.72
N LYS A 262 15.51 7.80 -12.10
CA LYS A 262 14.40 7.28 -12.92
C LYS A 262 13.04 7.51 -12.27
N HIS A 263 12.93 7.30 -10.96
CA HIS A 263 11.69 7.57 -10.22
C HIS A 263 11.31 9.05 -10.20
N GLN A 264 12.29 9.96 -10.05
CA GLN A 264 12.05 11.39 -10.11
C GLN A 264 11.63 11.82 -11.52
N GLU A 265 12.34 11.35 -12.54
CA GLU A 265 12.02 11.64 -13.94
C GLU A 265 10.61 11.16 -14.31
N ILE A 266 10.23 9.92 -13.98
CA ILE A 266 8.88 9.40 -14.21
C ILE A 266 7.82 10.24 -13.49
N LYS A 267 8.12 10.74 -12.29
CA LYS A 267 7.19 11.56 -11.51
C LYS A 267 6.98 12.93 -12.15
N GLU A 268 8.06 13.58 -12.57
CA GLU A 268 8.04 14.92 -13.17
C GLU A 268 7.40 14.88 -14.56
N THR A 269 7.84 13.94 -15.41
CA THR A 269 7.25 13.71 -16.74
C THR A 269 5.76 13.36 -16.65
N ALA A 270 5.34 12.53 -15.69
CA ALA A 270 3.93 12.22 -15.50
C ALA A 270 3.10 13.43 -15.06
N LYS A 271 3.68 14.32 -14.25
CA LYS A 271 3.00 15.53 -13.79
C LYS A 271 2.83 16.51 -14.96
N ALA A 272 3.90 16.79 -15.68
CA ALA A 272 3.89 17.69 -16.84
C ALA A 272 2.93 17.18 -17.93
N LEU A 273 3.00 15.89 -18.27
CA LEU A 273 2.13 15.27 -19.26
C LEU A 273 0.65 15.31 -18.84
N LYS A 274 0.36 15.15 -17.54
CA LYS A 274 -1.02 15.28 -17.05
C LYS A 274 -1.56 16.70 -17.16
N GLU A 275 -0.72 17.71 -16.92
CA GLU A 275 -1.07 19.12 -17.11
C GLU A 275 -1.28 19.43 -18.60
N GLU A 276 -0.39 18.96 -19.47
CA GLU A 276 -0.49 19.13 -20.93
C GLU A 276 -1.75 18.46 -21.52
N ILE A 277 -2.08 17.24 -21.07
CA ILE A 277 -3.33 16.56 -21.44
C ILE A 277 -4.54 17.34 -20.90
N ARG A 278 -4.47 17.87 -19.68
CA ARG A 278 -5.57 18.67 -19.12
C ARG A 278 -5.83 19.92 -19.97
N ASP A 279 -4.78 20.66 -20.32
CA ASP A 279 -4.89 21.87 -21.13
C ASP A 279 -5.42 21.59 -22.55
N GLN A 280 -5.16 20.40 -23.11
CA GLN A 280 -5.70 20.00 -24.41
C GLN A 280 -7.18 19.57 -24.33
N VAL A 281 -7.58 18.91 -23.24
CA VAL A 281 -8.91 18.28 -23.09
C VAL A 281 -9.95 19.26 -22.53
N GLU A 282 -9.54 20.16 -21.65
CA GLU A 282 -10.41 21.16 -21.06
C GLU A 282 -10.42 22.42 -21.95
N THR A 283 -11.50 22.60 -22.73
CA THR A 283 -11.82 23.92 -23.30
C THR A 283 -12.40 24.81 -22.19
N GLU A 284 -12.35 26.15 -22.36
CA GLU A 284 -12.78 27.15 -21.35
C GLU A 284 -14.14 26.85 -20.68
N ALA A 285 -15.04 26.14 -21.36
CA ALA A 285 -16.36 25.74 -20.85
C ALA A 285 -16.34 24.55 -19.84
N THR A 286 -15.26 23.77 -19.78
CA THR A 286 -15.11 22.57 -18.92
C THR A 286 -14.08 22.74 -17.80
N ARG A 287 -13.44 23.92 -17.71
CA ARG A 287 -12.41 24.26 -16.73
C ARG A 287 -13.07 24.52 -15.36
N THR A 288 -13.32 23.48 -14.57
CA THR A 288 -13.95 23.62 -13.23
C THR A 288 -12.96 24.09 -12.15
N SER A 289 -11.92 24.86 -12.48
CA SER A 289 -10.89 25.30 -11.52
C SER A 289 -10.87 26.80 -11.23
N ASP A 290 -11.86 27.57 -11.66
CA ASP A 290 -12.01 29.00 -11.28
C ASP A 290 -13.05 29.22 -10.15
N LEU A 291 -13.34 28.20 -9.35
CA LEU A 291 -14.11 28.30 -8.09
C LEU A 291 -13.43 27.53 -6.95
#